data_AF-A0A937V574-F1
#
_entry.id   AF-A0A937V574-F1
#
_cell.length_a   1.000
_cell.length_b   1.000
_cell.length_c   1.000
_cell.angle_alpha   90.00
_cell.angle_beta   90.00
_cell.angle_gamma   90.00
#
_symmetry.space_group_name_H-M   'P 1'
#
loop_
_entity.id
_entity.type
_entity.pdbx_description
1 polymer ?
#
loop_
_entity_poly.entity_id
_entity_poly.type
_entity_poly.pdbx_seq_one_letter_code
_entity_poly.pdbx_strand_id
1 'polypeptide(L)'
;MTAQKGNDLRKKIIEEMTSDYSSALEKNFDLARQFIRITTDGKVDVLVKDKLTGKEAILLYLIGKLYAKEAGYAATDDVGNEELMDELGVRIGSLLPWLKDLRDDKQIKQIRRGKYTYHTIMLNEVENTLKDIAVKIEKGT
;
A
#
# COMPACT_ATOMS: atom_id res chain seq x y z
N MET A 1 35.24 -4.24 -29.92
CA MET A 1 35.15 -4.98 -28.63
C MET A 1 34.40 -4.15 -27.58
N THR A 2 33.15 -3.75 -27.85
CA THR A 2 32.43 -2.73 -27.04
C THR A 2 31.03 -3.17 -26.58
N ALA A 3 30.55 -4.35 -27.01
CA ALA A 3 29.21 -4.84 -26.66
C ALA A 3 29.14 -5.58 -25.29
N GLN A 4 30.28 -5.91 -24.68
CA GLN A 4 30.33 -6.80 -23.51
C GLN A 4 30.12 -6.04 -22.18
N LYS A 5 30.59 -4.79 -22.06
CA LYS A 5 30.45 -3.98 -20.82
C LYS A 5 29.02 -3.54 -20.50
N GLY A 6 28.20 -3.28 -21.52
CA GLY A 6 26.81 -2.84 -21.32
C GLY A 6 25.89 -3.95 -20.79
N ASN A 7 26.21 -5.21 -21.11
CA ASN A 7 25.42 -6.37 -20.67
C ASN A 7 25.73 -6.74 -19.20
N ASP A 8 26.98 -6.59 -18.76
CA ASP A 8 27.38 -6.83 -17.37
C ASP A 8 26.80 -5.79 -16.40
N LEU A 9 26.81 -4.50 -16.76
CA LEU A 9 26.21 -3.47 -15.91
C LEU A 9 24.69 -3.66 -15.80
N ARG A 10 24.01 -3.96 -16.92
CA ARG A 10 22.57 -4.24 -16.91
C ARG A 10 22.25 -5.45 -16.03
N LYS A 11 23.04 -6.52 -16.12
CA LYS A 11 22.88 -7.72 -15.29
C LYS A 11 23.10 -7.42 -13.80
N LYS A 12 24.15 -6.69 -13.45
CA LYS A 12 24.39 -6.25 -12.07
C LYS A 12 23.29 -5.36 -11.52
N ILE A 13 22.78 -4.43 -12.32
CA ILE A 13 21.63 -3.61 -11.91
C ILE A 13 20.42 -4.52 -11.65
N ILE A 14 20.18 -5.52 -12.52
CA ILE A 14 19.07 -6.46 -12.36
C ILE A 14 19.23 -7.33 -11.10
N GLU A 15 20.43 -7.82 -10.81
CA GLU A 15 20.68 -8.76 -9.72
C GLU A 15 20.89 -8.08 -8.36
N GLU A 16 21.50 -6.90 -8.34
CA GLU A 16 21.95 -6.23 -7.09
C GLU A 16 21.14 -4.98 -6.75
N MET A 17 20.52 -4.32 -7.75
CA MET A 17 19.84 -3.03 -7.56
C MET A 17 18.34 -3.07 -7.82
N THR A 18 17.80 -4.16 -8.37
CA THR A 18 16.34 -4.34 -8.49
C THR A 18 15.81 -4.83 -7.15
N SER A 19 15.16 -3.95 -6.43
CA SER A 19 14.28 -4.36 -5.34
C SER A 19 13.01 -4.89 -5.99
N ASP A 20 12.86 -6.21 -6.03
CA ASP A 20 11.59 -6.81 -6.43
C ASP A 20 10.49 -6.36 -5.46
N TYR A 21 9.27 -6.28 -5.98
CA TYR A 21 8.06 -5.93 -5.24
C TYR A 21 7.96 -6.70 -3.90
N SER A 22 8.36 -7.98 -3.92
CA SER A 22 8.36 -8.87 -2.77
C SER A 22 9.38 -8.49 -1.69
N SER A 23 10.57 -8.01 -2.05
CA SER A 23 11.60 -7.65 -1.06
C SER A 23 11.24 -6.39 -0.26
N ALA A 24 10.52 -5.45 -0.87
CA ALA A 24 9.98 -4.29 -0.17
C ALA A 24 8.89 -4.68 0.84
N LEU A 25 8.02 -5.63 0.50
CA LEU A 25 6.99 -6.15 1.39
C LEU A 25 7.58 -7.00 2.52
N GLU A 26 8.54 -7.86 2.20
CA GLU A 26 9.23 -8.72 3.16
C GLU A 26 9.96 -7.89 4.22
N LYS A 27 10.74 -6.88 3.81
CA LYS A 27 11.44 -5.96 4.71
C LYS A 27 10.52 -5.29 5.74
N ASN A 28 9.29 -4.97 5.33
CA ASN A 28 8.32 -4.25 6.15
C ASN A 28 7.31 -5.15 6.86
N PHE A 29 7.37 -6.48 6.67
CA PHE A 29 6.37 -7.42 7.15
C PHE A 29 6.18 -7.35 8.67
N ASP A 30 7.26 -7.33 9.43
CA ASP A 30 7.22 -7.28 10.89
C ASP A 30 6.57 -6.02 11.46
N LEU A 31 6.64 -4.92 10.71
CA LEU A 31 5.98 -3.67 11.08
C LEU A 31 4.52 -3.68 10.62
N ALA A 32 4.26 -4.09 9.38
CA ALA A 32 2.91 -4.20 8.82
C ALA A 32 2.01 -5.11 9.67
N ARG A 33 2.52 -6.27 10.13
CA ARG A 33 1.77 -7.21 10.98
C ARG A 33 1.42 -6.65 12.37
N GLN A 34 1.89 -5.47 12.75
CA GLN A 34 1.43 -4.84 13.99
C GLN A 34 0.11 -4.09 13.80
N PHE A 35 -0.18 -3.66 12.56
CA PHE A 35 -1.31 -2.79 12.25
C PHE A 35 -2.37 -3.47 11.37
N ILE A 36 -2.00 -4.53 10.65
CA ILE A 36 -2.84 -5.13 9.61
C ILE A 36 -3.05 -6.62 9.86
N ARG A 37 -4.28 -7.11 9.67
CA ARG A 37 -4.60 -8.53 9.45
C ARG A 37 -5.26 -8.71 8.10
N ILE A 38 -5.07 -9.89 7.52
CA ILE A 38 -5.65 -10.27 6.23
C ILE A 38 -6.44 -11.55 6.47
N THR A 39 -7.67 -11.55 5.99
CA THR A 39 -8.58 -12.68 6.03
C THR A 39 -8.35 -13.60 4.83
N THR A 40 -8.82 -14.85 4.92
CA THR A 40 -8.66 -15.83 3.84
C THR A 40 -9.46 -15.49 2.57
N ASP A 41 -10.44 -14.60 2.66
CA ASP A 41 -11.19 -14.04 1.52
C ASP A 41 -10.58 -12.72 0.98
N GLY A 42 -9.41 -12.32 1.48
CA GLY A 42 -8.65 -11.19 0.93
C GLY A 42 -9.13 -9.81 1.41
N LYS A 43 -9.96 -9.76 2.46
CA LYS A 43 -10.28 -8.52 3.19
C LYS A 43 -9.17 -8.16 4.16
N VAL A 44 -9.05 -6.87 4.41
CA VAL A 44 -8.01 -6.29 5.25
C VAL A 44 -8.64 -5.68 6.49
N ASP A 45 -8.16 -6.08 7.66
CA ASP A 45 -8.55 -5.49 8.93
C ASP A 45 -7.42 -4.57 9.44
N VAL A 46 -7.79 -3.33 9.76
CA VAL A 46 -6.88 -2.29 10.26
C VAL A 46 -7.04 -2.22 11.78
N LEU A 47 -6.10 -2.85 12.49
CA LEU A 47 -6.19 -3.12 13.93
C LEU A 47 -6.20 -1.87 14.83
N VAL A 48 -5.71 -0.76 14.31
CA VAL A 48 -5.48 0.49 15.06
C VAL A 48 -6.30 1.64 14.50
N LYS A 49 -7.40 1.33 13.79
CA LYS A 49 -8.25 2.26 13.05
C LYS A 49 -8.75 3.44 13.90
N ASP A 50 -8.98 3.23 15.20
CA ASP A 50 -9.42 4.24 16.17
C ASP A 50 -8.36 5.33 16.46
N LYS A 51 -7.08 5.01 16.22
CA LYS A 51 -5.94 5.92 16.45
C LYS A 51 -5.48 6.64 15.17
N LEU A 52 -6.16 6.37 14.05
CA LEU A 52 -5.76 6.86 12.73
C LEU A 52 -6.70 7.94 12.22
N THR A 53 -6.13 8.85 11.45
CA THR A 53 -6.89 9.71 10.55
C THR A 53 -7.45 8.88 9.40
N GLY A 54 -8.49 9.40 8.73
CA GLY A 54 -9.06 8.74 7.55
C GLY A 54 -8.04 8.45 6.45
N LYS A 55 -7.07 9.35 6.22
CA LYS A 55 -6.00 9.17 5.24
C LYS A 55 -5.06 8.01 5.61
N GLU A 56 -4.63 7.96 6.87
CA GLU A 56 -3.76 6.88 7.36
C GLU A 56 -4.47 5.52 7.32
N ALA A 57 -5.75 5.47 7.67
CA ALA A 57 -6.55 4.25 7.58
C ALA A 57 -6.66 3.75 6.13
N ILE A 58 -6.86 4.66 5.17
CA ILE A 58 -6.83 4.31 3.73
C ILE A 58 -5.46 3.76 3.35
N LEU A 59 -4.37 4.42 3.72
CA LEU A 59 -3.03 3.95 3.37
C LEU A 59 -2.72 2.55 3.93
N LEU A 60 -3.04 2.28 5.20
CA LEU A 60 -2.88 0.93 5.75
C LEU A 60 -3.75 -0.11 5.06
N TYR A 61 -4.99 0.24 4.72
CA TYR A 61 -5.86 -0.67 3.99
C TYR A 61 -5.25 -1.05 2.63
N LEU A 62 -4.76 -0.06 1.88
CA LEU A 62 -4.08 -0.28 0.60
C LEU A 62 -2.82 -1.14 0.77
N ILE A 63 -2.01 -0.89 1.81
CA ILE A 63 -0.84 -1.74 2.13
C ILE A 63 -1.28 -3.17 2.39
N GLY A 64 -2.33 -3.38 3.18
CA GLY A 64 -2.87 -4.71 3.44
C GLY A 64 -3.33 -5.42 2.16
N LYS A 65 -3.88 -4.68 1.18
CA LYS A 65 -4.27 -5.24 -0.12
C LYS A 65 -3.07 -5.63 -0.98
N LEU A 66 -1.95 -4.89 -0.88
CA LEU A 66 -0.69 -5.35 -1.49
C LEU A 66 -0.27 -6.71 -0.93
N TYR A 67 -0.27 -6.85 0.40
CA TYR A 67 0.08 -8.13 1.05
C TYR A 67 -0.95 -9.23 0.75
N ALA A 68 -2.23 -8.90 0.65
CA ALA A 68 -3.29 -9.89 0.35
C ALA A 68 -3.11 -10.46 -1.06
N LYS A 69 -2.73 -9.61 -2.01
CA LYS A 69 -2.36 -10.03 -3.37
C LYS A 69 -1.11 -10.89 -3.37
N GLU A 70 -0.05 -10.45 -2.70
CA GLU A 70 1.22 -11.20 -2.63
C GLU A 70 1.03 -12.59 -2.00
N ALA A 71 0.17 -12.70 -0.98
CA ALA A 71 -0.18 -13.96 -0.34
C ALA A 71 -1.18 -14.82 -1.13
N GLY A 72 -1.70 -14.32 -2.25
CA GLY A 72 -2.67 -15.04 -3.09
C GLY A 72 -4.11 -15.05 -2.58
N TYR A 73 -4.44 -14.26 -1.54
CA TYR A 73 -5.81 -14.10 -1.05
C TYR A 73 -6.64 -13.12 -1.86
N ALA A 74 -6.00 -12.28 -2.69
CA ALA A 74 -6.65 -11.37 -3.62
C ALA A 74 -6.02 -11.45 -5.00
N ALA A 75 -6.82 -11.35 -6.06
CA ALA A 75 -6.31 -11.31 -7.43
C ALA A 75 -5.58 -9.99 -7.76
N THR A 76 -5.99 -8.90 -7.11
CA THR A 76 -5.45 -7.56 -7.29
C THR A 76 -5.31 -6.82 -5.97
N ASP A 77 -4.40 -5.87 -5.94
CA ASP A 77 -4.20 -4.88 -4.87
C ASP A 77 -5.02 -3.60 -5.08
N ASP A 78 -5.73 -3.51 -6.21
CA ASP A 78 -6.61 -2.42 -6.56
C ASP A 78 -7.83 -2.35 -5.64
N VAL A 79 -8.10 -1.19 -5.06
CA VAL A 79 -9.23 -1.00 -4.14
C VAL A 79 -10.19 0.05 -4.66
N GLY A 80 -11.48 -0.29 -4.72
CA GLY A 80 -12.53 0.61 -5.15
C GLY A 80 -13.00 1.58 -4.05
N ASN A 81 -13.69 2.65 -4.43
CA ASN A 81 -14.30 3.57 -3.46
C ASN A 81 -15.31 2.86 -2.53
N GLU A 82 -16.13 1.96 -3.08
CA GLU A 82 -17.15 1.22 -2.33
C GLU A 82 -16.51 0.33 -1.25
N GLU A 83 -15.47 -0.45 -1.62
CA GLU A 83 -14.70 -1.26 -0.66
C GLU A 83 -14.09 -0.39 0.45
N LEU A 84 -13.49 0.77 0.12
CA LEU A 84 -12.97 1.68 1.15
C LEU A 84 -14.07 2.21 2.06
N MET A 85 -15.25 2.53 1.52
CA MET A 85 -16.38 3.02 2.33
C MET A 85 -16.87 1.94 3.28
N ASP A 86 -17.05 0.72 2.80
CA ASP A 86 -17.61 -0.39 3.56
C ASP A 86 -16.64 -0.85 4.65
N GLU A 87 -15.39 -1.12 4.29
CA GLU A 87 -14.39 -1.69 5.20
C GLU A 87 -13.86 -0.63 6.18
N LEU A 88 -13.74 0.63 5.74
CA LEU A 88 -13.32 1.73 6.63
C LEU A 88 -14.49 2.44 7.31
N GLY A 89 -15.75 2.16 6.96
CA GLY A 89 -16.91 2.83 7.53
C GLY A 89 -16.93 4.34 7.26
N VAL A 90 -16.34 4.77 6.14
CA VAL A 90 -16.17 6.19 5.80
C VAL A 90 -17.23 6.63 4.80
N ARG A 91 -17.74 7.86 4.95
CA ARG A 91 -18.71 8.42 4.01
C ARG A 91 -18.01 8.95 2.77
N ILE A 92 -18.67 8.84 1.61
CA ILE A 92 -18.14 9.30 0.31
C ILE A 92 -17.67 10.76 0.33
N GLY A 93 -18.39 11.63 1.04
CA GLY A 93 -18.08 13.06 1.13
C GLY A 93 -16.74 13.35 1.82
N SER A 94 -16.29 12.48 2.71
CA SER A 94 -14.97 12.56 3.35
C SER A 94 -13.91 11.78 2.58
N LEU A 95 -14.29 10.63 2.02
CA LEU A 95 -13.38 9.76 1.27
C LEU A 95 -12.77 10.46 0.05
N LEU A 96 -13.59 11.15 -0.77
CA LEU A 96 -13.11 11.75 -2.01
C LEU A 96 -12.05 12.85 -1.81
N PRO A 97 -12.22 13.80 -0.85
CA PRO A 97 -11.15 14.72 -0.48
C PRO A 97 -9.87 14.02 -0.01
N TRP A 98 -9.97 13.03 0.86
CA TRP A 98 -8.79 12.31 1.35
C TRP A 98 -8.04 11.59 0.24
N LEU A 99 -8.75 10.90 -0.65
CA LEU A 99 -8.16 10.27 -1.82
C LEU A 99 -7.53 11.30 -2.78
N LYS A 100 -8.09 12.51 -2.88
CA LYS A 100 -7.49 13.57 -3.68
C LYS A 100 -6.17 14.01 -3.07
N ASP A 101 -6.15 14.32 -1.79
CA ASP A 101 -4.92 14.75 -1.10
C ASP A 101 -3.83 13.68 -1.18
N LEU A 102 -4.17 12.40 -0.92
CA LEU A 102 -3.23 11.29 -1.04
C LEU A 102 -2.64 11.12 -2.45
N ARG A 103 -3.37 11.51 -3.50
CA ARG A 103 -2.85 11.53 -4.87
C ARG A 103 -1.97 12.74 -5.15
N ASP A 104 -2.38 13.91 -4.66
CA ASP A 104 -1.64 15.16 -4.80
C ASP A 104 -0.27 15.03 -4.09
N ASP A 105 -0.24 14.36 -2.94
CA ASP A 105 0.96 14.02 -2.16
C ASP A 105 1.75 12.83 -2.75
N LYS A 106 1.31 12.26 -3.87
CA LYS A 106 1.92 11.10 -4.55
C LYS A 106 2.05 9.84 -3.69
N GLN A 107 1.15 9.67 -2.72
CA GLN A 107 1.14 8.47 -1.87
C GLN A 107 0.39 7.31 -2.53
N ILE A 108 -0.62 7.61 -3.33
CA ILE A 108 -1.44 6.62 -4.03
C ILE A 108 -1.55 6.92 -5.54
N LYS A 109 -1.90 5.89 -6.32
CA LYS A 109 -2.23 5.99 -7.74
C LYS A 109 -3.71 5.71 -7.95
N GLN A 110 -4.33 6.46 -8.86
CA GLN A 110 -5.67 6.18 -9.36
C GLN A 110 -5.60 5.34 -10.64
N ILE A 111 -6.41 4.30 -10.70
CA ILE A 111 -6.57 3.45 -11.88
C ILE A 111 -8.05 3.51 -12.32
N ARG A 112 -8.28 3.86 -13.57
CA ARG A 112 -9.64 3.90 -14.16
C ARG A 112 -9.87 2.67 -15.02
N ARG A 113 -10.95 1.93 -14.74
CA ARG A 113 -11.41 0.79 -15.55
C ARG A 113 -12.88 1.00 -15.90
N GLY A 114 -13.12 1.49 -17.12
CA GLY A 114 -14.45 1.92 -17.54
C GLY A 114 -14.98 3.03 -16.64
N LYS A 115 -16.16 2.81 -16.04
CA LYS A 115 -16.79 3.75 -15.10
C LYS A 115 -16.25 3.66 -13.67
N TYR A 116 -15.44 2.65 -13.36
CA TYR A 116 -14.97 2.39 -12.01
C TYR A 116 -13.58 3.00 -11.77
N THR A 117 -13.38 3.43 -10.53
CA THR A 117 -12.15 4.04 -10.05
C THR A 117 -11.58 3.18 -8.93
N TYR A 118 -10.31 2.82 -9.08
CA TYR A 118 -9.55 2.05 -8.10
C TYR A 118 -8.31 2.82 -7.65
N HIS A 119 -7.77 2.43 -6.51
CA HIS A 119 -6.59 3.03 -5.93
C HIS A 119 -5.59 1.97 -5.47
N THR A 120 -4.31 2.27 -5.59
CA THR A 120 -3.20 1.47 -5.07
C THR A 120 -2.19 2.39 -4.39
N ILE A 121 -1.51 1.90 -3.35
CA ILE A 121 -0.42 2.64 -2.72
C ILE A 121 0.85 2.53 -3.57
N MET A 122 1.68 3.58 -3.58
CA MET A 122 3.00 3.48 -4.19
C MET A 122 3.95 2.66 -3.30
N LEU A 123 4.69 1.72 -3.86
CA LEU A 123 5.58 0.83 -3.09
C LEU A 123 6.62 1.57 -2.24
N ASN A 124 7.16 2.68 -2.75
CA ASN A 124 8.12 3.51 -2.03
C ASN A 124 7.52 4.19 -0.80
N GLU A 125 6.20 4.23 -0.66
CA GLU A 125 5.49 4.86 0.44
C GLU A 125 5.11 3.88 1.55
N VAL A 126 5.24 2.57 1.30
CA VAL A 126 4.91 1.52 2.28
C VAL A 126 5.72 1.67 3.56
N GLU A 127 7.05 1.78 3.43
CA GLU A 127 7.95 1.89 4.59
C GLU A 127 7.72 3.17 5.38
N ASN A 128 7.60 4.32 4.70
CA ASN A 128 7.38 5.61 5.36
C ASN A 128 6.04 5.63 6.09
N THR A 129 4.97 5.18 5.43
CA THR A 129 3.63 5.10 6.04
C THR A 129 3.64 4.26 7.32
N LEU A 130 4.24 3.07 7.26
CA LEU A 130 4.28 2.17 8.41
C LEU A 130 5.10 2.76 9.56
N LYS A 131 6.23 3.42 9.27
CA LYS A 131 7.06 4.09 10.28
C LYS A 131 6.35 5.26 10.93
N ASP A 132 5.70 6.12 10.15
CA ASP A 132 4.98 7.28 10.68
C ASP A 132 3.84 6.85 11.61
N ILE A 133 3.13 5.80 11.23
CA ILE A 133 2.06 5.20 12.06
C ILE A 133 2.63 4.59 13.34
N ALA A 134 3.73 3.85 13.26
CA ALA A 134 4.38 3.28 14.44
C ALA A 134 4.79 4.37 15.43
N VAL A 135 5.46 5.42 14.95
CA VAL A 135 5.87 6.57 15.78
C VAL A 135 4.67 7.25 16.42
N LYS A 136 3.57 7.42 15.68
CA LYS A 136 2.33 8.01 16.20
C LYS A 136 1.72 7.17 17.33
N ILE A 137 1.64 5.86 17.14
CA ILE A 137 1.05 4.94 18.11
C ILE A 137 1.92 4.84 19.37
N GLU A 138 3.24 4.80 19.23
CA GLU A 138 4.18 4.78 20.36
C GLU A 138 4.12 6.06 21.20
N LYS A 139 3.89 7.21 20.55
CA LYS A 139 3.78 8.52 21.23
C LYS A 139 2.43 8.76 21.90
N GLY A 140 1.46 7.86 21.74
CA GLY A 140 0.16 7.93 22.42
C GLY A 140 -0.61 9.24 22.17
N THR A 141 -0.47 9.83 20.97
CA THR A 141 -1.11 11.10 20.60
C THR A 141 -2.41 10.88 19.86
#